data_AF-A0A100IE42-F1
#
_entry.id   AF-A0A100IE42-F1
#
_cell.length_a   1.000
_cell.length_b   1.000
_cell.length_c   1.000
_cell.angle_alpha   90.00
_cell.angle_beta   90.00
_cell.angle_gamma   90.00
#
_symmetry.space_group_name_H-M   'P 1'
#
loop_
_entity.id
_entity.type
_entity.pdbx_description
1 polymer ?
#
loop_
_entity_poly.entity_id
_entity_poly.type
_entity_poly.pdbx_seq_one_letter_code
_entity_poly.pdbx_strand_id
1 'polypeptide(L)'
;MALPLPDVKSVVDCASFSHTVLPFLSQITALPERLQLAAAAKDVNILKDIYLSTNPFISALFLSLALSVLFVIASEINRNYSQVDRLWSILPSIYNVHFALWARLSGLQTQSLDTIAAITLIWSARLTFNYWRRGGYSIGSEDYRWQIVRSKVNNRFVFFIFNIVFISLTQSLLLLLITAPTYNFLLLSRLSDHKSFEVPDLVFSRVAFFFIIIEYFADQQQWNFQTAKRNYQQTARIPDQYKGRYEPEDLERGFVVSGLWSLSRHPNFLCEQAIWLTLYLWNCYRTESYVQWTGIGVLGLLLIFQGSVRLTESISAGKYPEYKEYQARVGRFIPRFSVKPKYKSSKKKARKAVTEQPESEQTHEADKKSQ
;
A
#
# COMPACT_ATOMS: atom_id res chain seq x y z
N MET A 1 -35.03 -13.74 -13.60
CA MET A 1 -34.98 -13.40 -12.16
C MET A 1 -34.54 -11.96 -12.05
N ALA A 2 -35.15 -11.15 -11.18
CA ALA A 2 -34.67 -9.79 -10.95
C ALA A 2 -33.24 -9.84 -10.37
N LEU A 3 -32.34 -9.01 -10.88
CA LEU A 3 -30.98 -8.92 -10.34
C LEU A 3 -31.04 -8.36 -8.90
N PRO A 4 -30.19 -8.81 -7.97
CA PRO A 4 -30.12 -8.30 -6.60
C PRO A 4 -29.38 -6.95 -6.54
N LEU A 5 -29.78 -6.03 -7.42
CA LEU A 5 -29.23 -4.70 -7.57
C LEU A 5 -30.32 -3.66 -7.26
N PRO A 6 -29.95 -2.47 -6.80
CA PRO A 6 -30.88 -1.36 -6.63
C PRO A 6 -31.53 -0.95 -7.96
N ASP A 7 -32.72 -0.37 -7.89
CA ASP A 7 -33.36 0.29 -9.03
C ASP A 7 -32.76 1.68 -9.24
N VAL A 8 -31.67 1.77 -10.00
CA VAL A 8 -31.01 3.03 -10.34
C VAL A 8 -31.62 3.67 -11.58
N LYS A 9 -32.00 4.96 -11.50
CA LYS A 9 -32.65 5.69 -12.60
C LYS A 9 -31.75 6.74 -13.24
N SER A 10 -30.71 7.17 -12.52
CA SER A 10 -29.74 8.16 -12.97
C SER A 10 -28.31 7.77 -12.59
N VAL A 11 -27.33 8.40 -13.23
CA VAL A 11 -25.90 8.21 -12.91
C VAL A 11 -25.57 8.64 -11.47
N VAL A 12 -26.28 9.62 -10.93
CA VAL A 12 -26.10 10.13 -9.56
C VAL A 12 -26.64 9.12 -8.53
N ASP A 13 -27.72 8.41 -8.84
CA ASP A 13 -28.28 7.38 -7.96
C ASP A 13 -27.28 6.26 -7.69
N CYS A 14 -26.44 5.91 -8.68
CA CYS A 14 -25.39 4.91 -8.53
C CYS A 14 -24.39 5.26 -7.42
N ALA A 15 -24.20 6.56 -7.12
CA ALA A 15 -23.28 7.03 -6.09
C ALA A 15 -23.91 7.11 -4.67
N SER A 16 -25.19 6.78 -4.51
CA SER A 16 -25.88 6.90 -3.21
C SER A 16 -25.80 5.63 -2.36
N PHE A 17 -25.12 5.67 -1.22
CA PHE A 17 -25.00 4.50 -0.32
C PHE A 17 -26.36 4.02 0.22
N SER A 18 -27.23 4.96 0.61
CA SER A 18 -28.55 4.66 1.19
C SER A 18 -29.46 3.97 0.18
N HIS A 19 -29.25 4.21 -1.11
CA HIS A 19 -30.00 3.58 -2.18
C HIS A 19 -29.35 2.27 -2.64
N THR A 20 -28.01 2.22 -2.76
CA THR A 20 -27.34 1.15 -3.49
C THR A 20 -26.75 0.04 -2.63
N VAL A 21 -26.50 0.28 -1.35
CA VAL A 21 -25.87 -0.69 -0.44
C VAL A 21 -26.73 -0.95 0.80
N LEU A 22 -27.21 0.11 1.45
CA LEU A 22 -27.96 0.02 2.71
C LEU A 22 -29.15 -0.96 2.65
N PRO A 23 -29.99 -1.00 1.60
CA PRO A 23 -31.13 -1.92 1.54
C PRO A 23 -30.74 -3.40 1.47
N PHE A 24 -29.50 -3.69 1.06
CA PHE A 24 -29.00 -5.04 0.86
C PHE A 24 -28.15 -5.56 2.04
N LEU A 25 -27.85 -4.73 3.04
CA LEU A 25 -26.99 -5.12 4.18
C LEU A 25 -27.53 -6.34 4.95
N SER A 26 -28.85 -6.52 5.02
CA SER A 26 -29.48 -7.69 5.65
C SER A 26 -29.12 -9.02 4.97
N GLN A 27 -28.67 -9.00 3.72
CA GLN A 27 -28.21 -10.23 3.05
C GLN A 27 -26.96 -10.81 3.71
N ILE A 28 -26.14 -10.00 4.39
CA ILE A 28 -24.92 -10.45 5.10
C ILE A 28 -25.25 -11.52 6.14
N THR A 29 -26.32 -11.33 6.91
CA THR A 29 -26.67 -12.23 8.01
C THR A 29 -27.25 -13.55 7.52
N ALA A 30 -27.83 -13.57 6.32
CA ALA A 30 -28.39 -14.78 5.70
C ALA A 30 -27.33 -15.63 4.96
N LEU A 31 -26.19 -15.04 4.56
CA LEU A 31 -25.17 -15.74 3.78
C LEU A 31 -24.57 -16.98 4.46
N PRO A 32 -24.22 -16.98 5.76
CA PRO A 32 -23.66 -18.16 6.41
C PRO A 32 -24.54 -19.41 6.29
N GLU A 33 -25.83 -19.28 6.58
CA GLU A 33 -26.78 -20.39 6.50
C GLU A 33 -26.93 -20.89 5.06
N ARG A 34 -27.08 -19.98 4.09
CA ARG A 34 -27.19 -20.32 2.67
C ARG A 34 -25.95 -21.06 2.16
N LEU A 35 -24.75 -20.60 2.55
CA LEU A 35 -23.49 -21.24 2.18
C LEU A 35 -23.31 -22.61 2.83
N GLN A 36 -23.77 -22.79 4.07
CA GLN A 36 -23.77 -24.10 4.73
C GLN A 36 -24.66 -25.11 4.00
N LEU A 37 -25.85 -24.69 3.56
CA LEU A 37 -26.75 -25.53 2.76
C LEU A 37 -26.10 -25.94 1.43
N ALA A 38 -25.47 -25.00 0.72
CA ALA A 38 -24.75 -25.29 -0.52
C ALA A 38 -23.57 -26.24 -0.29
N ALA A 39 -22.80 -26.04 0.78
CA ALA A 39 -21.66 -26.90 1.14
C ALA A 39 -22.11 -28.32 1.50
N ALA A 40 -23.23 -28.46 2.21
CA ALA A 40 -23.82 -29.76 2.55
C ALA A 40 -24.31 -30.51 1.30
N ALA A 41 -24.93 -29.78 0.35
CA ALA A 41 -25.39 -30.34 -0.92
C ALA A 41 -24.25 -30.68 -1.91
N LYS A 42 -23.06 -30.10 -1.72
CA LYS A 42 -21.90 -30.20 -2.66
C LYS A 42 -22.26 -29.84 -4.11
N ASP A 43 -23.24 -28.96 -4.29
CA ASP A 43 -23.72 -28.54 -5.60
C ASP A 43 -23.23 -27.13 -5.95
N VAL A 44 -22.46 -27.06 -7.04
CA VAL A 44 -21.90 -25.80 -7.56
C VAL A 44 -22.99 -24.89 -8.11
N ASN A 45 -24.12 -25.42 -8.59
CA ASN A 45 -25.22 -24.61 -9.10
C ASN A 45 -25.89 -23.82 -7.97
N ILE A 46 -26.10 -24.44 -6.80
CA ILE A 46 -26.62 -23.73 -5.62
C ILE A 46 -25.66 -22.60 -5.22
N LEU A 47 -24.35 -22.83 -5.28
CA LEU A 47 -23.35 -21.81 -4.97
C LEU A 47 -23.40 -20.65 -5.96
N LYS A 48 -23.54 -20.96 -7.26
CA LYS A 48 -23.73 -19.96 -8.33
C LYS A 48 -25.02 -19.16 -8.14
N ASP A 49 -26.11 -19.82 -7.76
CA ASP A 49 -27.38 -19.16 -7.50
C ASP A 49 -27.31 -18.24 -6.29
N ILE A 50 -26.67 -18.66 -5.20
CA ILE A 50 -26.40 -17.79 -4.04
C ILE A 50 -25.56 -16.58 -4.45
N TYR A 51 -24.52 -16.80 -5.26
CA TYR A 51 -23.64 -15.74 -5.75
C TYR A 51 -24.39 -14.71 -6.61
N LEU A 52 -25.21 -15.15 -7.56
CA LEU A 52 -25.95 -14.27 -8.47
C LEU A 52 -27.22 -13.66 -7.87
N SER A 53 -27.74 -14.22 -6.76
CA SER A 53 -28.87 -13.67 -6.00
C SER A 53 -28.46 -12.80 -4.81
N THR A 54 -27.17 -12.60 -4.59
CA THR A 54 -26.63 -11.70 -3.57
C THR A 54 -26.11 -10.44 -4.26
N ASN A 55 -26.35 -9.27 -3.66
CA ASN A 55 -25.78 -8.02 -4.15
C ASN A 55 -24.24 -8.15 -4.16
N PRO A 56 -23.57 -7.81 -5.28
CA PRO A 56 -22.14 -8.10 -5.42
C PRO A 56 -21.26 -7.32 -4.43
N PHE A 57 -21.65 -6.11 -4.01
CA PHE A 57 -20.93 -5.41 -2.95
C PHE A 57 -21.07 -6.12 -1.61
N ILE A 58 -22.25 -6.68 -1.33
CA ILE A 58 -22.51 -7.46 -0.11
C ILE A 58 -21.71 -8.76 -0.09
N SER A 59 -21.58 -9.47 -1.22
CA SER A 59 -20.70 -10.63 -1.33
C SER A 59 -19.24 -10.28 -1.00
N ALA A 60 -18.75 -9.15 -1.53
CA ALA A 60 -17.39 -8.67 -1.29
C ALA A 60 -17.19 -8.23 0.17
N LEU A 61 -18.17 -7.55 0.76
CA LEU A 61 -18.19 -7.17 2.17
C LEU A 61 -18.21 -8.38 3.09
N PHE A 62 -19.03 -9.38 2.80
CA PHE A 62 -19.04 -10.65 3.53
C PHE A 62 -17.66 -11.32 3.50
N LEU A 63 -17.03 -11.41 2.32
CA LEU A 63 -15.68 -11.96 2.19
C LEU A 63 -14.65 -11.15 3.00
N SER A 64 -14.71 -9.81 2.94
CA SER A 64 -13.81 -8.93 3.70
C SER A 64 -13.95 -9.12 5.21
N LEU A 65 -15.18 -9.25 5.71
CA LEU A 65 -15.46 -9.51 7.13
C LEU A 65 -14.99 -10.91 7.55
N ALA A 66 -15.27 -11.94 6.75
CA ALA A 66 -14.81 -13.30 7.02
C ALA A 66 -13.27 -13.38 7.05
N LEU A 67 -12.59 -12.74 6.10
CA LEU A 67 -11.13 -12.64 6.09
C LEU A 67 -10.58 -11.89 7.31
N SER A 68 -11.26 -10.84 7.76
CA SER A 68 -10.83 -10.11 8.96
C SER A 68 -10.80 -11.01 10.20
N VAL A 69 -11.79 -11.90 10.35
CA VAL A 69 -11.82 -12.90 11.44
C VAL A 69 -10.66 -13.87 11.30
N LEU A 70 -10.40 -14.36 10.08
CA LEU A 70 -9.26 -15.23 9.80
C LEU A 70 -7.92 -14.55 10.09
N PHE A 71 -7.78 -13.25 9.82
CA PHE A 71 -6.57 -12.48 10.14
C PHE A 71 -6.35 -12.36 11.63
N VAL A 72 -7.40 -12.12 12.43
CA VAL A 72 -7.29 -12.11 13.89
C VAL A 72 -6.83 -13.47 14.39
N ILE A 73 -7.48 -14.55 13.96
CA ILE A 73 -7.14 -15.92 14.38
C ILE A 73 -5.71 -16.26 13.99
N ALA A 74 -5.35 -16.07 12.72
CA ALA A 74 -4.02 -16.40 12.21
C ALA A 74 -2.91 -15.55 12.84
N SER A 75 -3.16 -14.26 13.11
CA SER A 75 -2.18 -13.38 13.73
C SER A 75 -1.94 -13.71 15.20
N GLU A 76 -2.98 -14.11 15.94
CA GLU A 76 -2.86 -14.49 17.35
C GLU A 76 -2.24 -15.88 17.56
N ILE A 77 -2.53 -16.83 16.66
CA ILE A 77 -1.89 -18.16 16.66
C ILE A 77 -0.40 -18.03 16.33
N ASN A 78 -0.07 -17.34 15.25
CA ASN A 78 1.31 -17.27 14.76
C ASN A 78 2.14 -16.16 15.42
N ARG A 79 1.53 -15.30 16.25
CA ARG A 79 2.13 -14.07 16.80
C ARG A 79 2.78 -13.20 15.72
N ASN A 80 2.16 -13.20 14.54
CA ASN A 80 2.64 -12.52 13.34
C ASN A 80 1.50 -11.68 12.77
N TYR A 81 1.65 -10.37 12.78
CA TYR A 81 0.58 -9.41 12.47
C TYR A 81 0.60 -8.95 11.02
N SER A 82 1.49 -9.53 10.19
CA SER A 82 1.55 -9.29 8.74
C SER A 82 0.61 -10.18 7.92
N GLN A 83 -0.41 -10.79 8.53
CA GLN A 83 -1.35 -11.67 7.82
C GLN A 83 -2.08 -10.91 6.70
N VAL A 84 -2.60 -9.72 7.02
CA VAL A 84 -3.25 -8.86 6.03
C VAL A 84 -2.25 -8.28 5.03
N ASP A 85 -1.02 -7.98 5.47
CA ASP A 85 0.05 -7.42 4.62
C ASP A 85 0.36 -8.34 3.42
N ARG A 86 0.32 -9.66 3.64
CA ARG A 86 0.54 -10.68 2.60
C ARG A 86 -0.54 -10.68 1.51
N LEU A 87 -1.75 -10.28 1.87
CA LEU A 87 -2.92 -10.27 0.98
C LEU A 87 -3.24 -8.86 0.45
N TRP A 88 -2.55 -7.84 0.96
CA TRP A 88 -2.68 -6.45 0.53
C TRP A 88 -2.55 -6.29 -0.99
N SER A 89 -1.59 -7.00 -1.57
CA SER A 89 -1.32 -6.96 -3.02
C SER A 89 -2.30 -7.76 -3.88
N ILE A 90 -3.21 -8.53 -3.28
CA ILE A 90 -4.03 -9.53 -3.97
C ILE A 90 -5.52 -9.16 -3.87
N LEU A 91 -6.00 -8.85 -2.67
CA LEU A 91 -7.43 -8.67 -2.41
C LEU A 91 -8.11 -7.59 -3.26
N PRO A 92 -7.51 -6.41 -3.50
CA PRO A 92 -8.17 -5.40 -4.34
C PRO A 92 -8.44 -5.89 -5.77
N SER A 93 -7.54 -6.72 -6.33
CA SER A 93 -7.78 -7.31 -7.65
C SER A 93 -8.83 -8.40 -7.60
N ILE A 94 -8.87 -9.21 -6.54
CA ILE A 94 -9.95 -10.18 -6.32
C ILE A 94 -11.31 -9.47 -6.29
N TYR A 95 -11.44 -8.35 -5.59
CA TYR A 95 -12.71 -7.60 -5.53
C TYR A 95 -13.10 -7.01 -6.90
N ASN A 96 -12.17 -6.41 -7.63
CA ASN A 96 -12.45 -5.89 -8.97
C ASN A 96 -12.83 -6.98 -9.98
N VAL A 97 -12.09 -8.11 -9.97
CA VAL A 97 -12.41 -9.28 -10.80
C VAL A 97 -13.76 -9.87 -10.39
N HIS A 98 -14.07 -9.91 -9.11
CA HIS A 98 -15.38 -10.33 -8.61
C HIS A 98 -16.50 -9.46 -9.19
N PHE A 99 -16.38 -8.13 -9.17
CA PHE A 99 -17.38 -7.25 -9.78
C PHE A 99 -17.52 -7.48 -11.29
N ALA A 100 -16.41 -7.63 -12.01
CA ALA A 100 -16.43 -7.90 -13.45
C ALA A 100 -17.05 -9.27 -13.79
N LEU A 101 -16.69 -10.32 -13.03
CA LEU A 101 -17.21 -11.67 -13.19
C LEU A 101 -18.71 -11.72 -12.89
N TRP A 102 -19.15 -11.10 -11.80
CA TRP A 102 -20.55 -11.02 -11.45
C TRP A 102 -21.35 -10.36 -12.57
N ALA A 103 -20.90 -9.20 -13.08
CA ALA A 103 -21.55 -8.50 -14.17
C ALA A 103 -21.66 -9.36 -15.44
N ARG A 104 -20.58 -10.08 -15.80
CA ARG A 104 -20.56 -10.99 -16.96
C ARG A 104 -21.57 -12.13 -16.82
N LEU A 105 -21.62 -12.76 -15.65
CA LEU A 105 -22.56 -13.85 -15.36
C LEU A 105 -24.02 -13.38 -15.32
N SER A 106 -24.25 -12.11 -15.00
CA SER A 106 -25.56 -11.45 -15.03
C SER A 106 -25.93 -10.85 -16.38
N GLY A 107 -25.10 -11.00 -17.42
CA GLY A 107 -25.38 -10.52 -18.78
C GLY A 107 -25.30 -8.99 -18.94
N LEU A 108 -24.59 -8.30 -18.05
CA LEU A 108 -24.39 -6.85 -18.10
C LEU A 108 -23.18 -6.49 -18.98
N GLN A 109 -23.12 -5.25 -19.45
CA GLN A 109 -21.98 -4.77 -20.23
C GLN A 109 -20.75 -4.61 -19.35
N THR A 110 -19.60 -5.18 -19.74
CA THR A 110 -18.44 -5.32 -18.84
C THR A 110 -17.21 -4.54 -19.23
N GLN A 111 -17.16 -3.77 -20.32
CA GLN A 111 -15.88 -3.26 -20.85
C GLN A 111 -15.10 -2.36 -19.86
N SER A 112 -15.75 -1.42 -19.17
CA SER A 112 -15.10 -0.64 -18.10
C SER A 112 -14.68 -1.51 -16.91
N LEU A 113 -15.52 -2.46 -16.49
CA LEU A 113 -15.24 -3.40 -15.40
C LEU A 113 -14.04 -4.30 -15.73
N ASP A 114 -14.01 -4.86 -16.94
CA ASP A 114 -12.92 -5.68 -17.47
C ASP A 114 -11.62 -4.87 -17.54
N THR A 115 -11.70 -3.60 -17.92
CA THR A 115 -10.53 -2.69 -17.95
C THR A 115 -9.99 -2.43 -16.55
N ILE A 116 -10.86 -2.15 -15.57
CA ILE A 116 -10.45 -1.96 -14.17
C ILE A 116 -9.86 -3.26 -13.60
N ALA A 117 -10.49 -4.41 -13.89
CA ALA A 117 -9.98 -5.72 -13.48
C ALA A 117 -8.60 -6.00 -14.09
N ALA A 118 -8.39 -5.74 -15.38
CA ALA A 118 -7.10 -5.93 -16.04
C ALA A 118 -6.01 -5.02 -15.46
N ILE A 119 -6.28 -3.73 -15.26
CA ILE A 119 -5.32 -2.79 -14.67
C ILE A 119 -4.95 -3.21 -13.24
N THR A 120 -5.95 -3.59 -12.44
CA THR A 120 -5.68 -4.00 -11.06
C THR A 120 -4.95 -5.33 -10.99
N LEU A 121 -5.23 -6.28 -11.88
CA LEU A 121 -4.43 -7.51 -12.02
C LEU A 121 -2.95 -7.22 -12.35
N ILE A 122 -2.67 -6.27 -13.24
CA ILE A 122 -1.29 -5.85 -13.54
C ILE A 122 -0.65 -5.22 -12.29
N TRP A 123 -1.37 -4.35 -11.59
CA TRP A 123 -0.93 -3.76 -10.32
C TRP A 123 -0.62 -4.84 -9.27
N SER A 124 -1.49 -5.84 -9.14
CA SER A 124 -1.36 -6.96 -8.21
C SER A 124 -0.15 -7.81 -8.55
N ALA A 125 -0.01 -8.25 -9.80
CA ALA A 125 1.14 -9.02 -10.26
C ALA A 125 2.46 -8.32 -9.93
N ARG A 126 2.55 -7.00 -10.20
CA ARG A 126 3.71 -6.18 -9.86
C ARG A 126 3.94 -6.14 -8.35
N LEU A 127 2.94 -5.79 -7.54
CA LEU A 127 3.10 -5.61 -6.10
C LEU A 127 3.40 -6.92 -5.39
N THR A 128 2.71 -8.00 -5.77
CA THR A 128 2.95 -9.37 -5.29
C THR A 128 4.37 -9.81 -5.64
N PHE A 129 4.85 -9.59 -6.86
CA PHE A 129 6.24 -9.85 -7.23
C PHE A 129 7.23 -9.06 -6.37
N ASN A 130 6.97 -7.75 -6.16
CA ASN A 130 7.82 -6.89 -5.34
C ASN A 130 7.86 -7.33 -3.86
N TYR A 131 6.74 -7.79 -3.33
CA TYR A 131 6.65 -8.30 -1.96
C TYR A 131 7.31 -9.69 -1.82
N TRP A 132 7.10 -10.57 -2.80
CA TRP A 132 7.71 -11.90 -2.88
C TRP A 132 9.23 -11.83 -2.92
N ARG A 133 9.81 -11.05 -3.84
CA ARG A 133 11.28 -10.95 -3.97
C ARG A 133 11.95 -10.39 -2.70
N ARG A 134 11.21 -9.63 -1.90
CA ARG A 134 11.66 -9.11 -0.60
C ARG A 134 11.56 -10.12 0.55
N GLY A 135 11.07 -11.34 0.27
CA GLY A 135 10.89 -12.40 1.26
C GLY A 135 9.59 -12.30 2.06
N GLY A 136 8.62 -11.50 1.64
CA GLY A 136 7.37 -11.26 2.39
C GLY A 136 6.43 -12.48 2.49
N TYR A 137 6.68 -13.51 1.67
CA TYR A 137 5.99 -14.80 1.73
C TYR A 137 6.82 -15.91 2.37
N SER A 138 8.04 -15.63 2.83
CA SER A 138 8.85 -16.61 3.55
C SER A 138 8.19 -16.98 4.88
N ILE A 139 8.33 -18.23 5.30
CA ILE A 139 7.79 -18.72 6.57
C ILE A 139 8.35 -17.87 7.72
N GLY A 140 7.46 -17.38 8.59
CA GLY A 140 7.84 -16.52 9.72
C GLY A 140 8.15 -15.06 9.38
N SER A 141 8.13 -14.66 8.11
CA SER A 141 8.35 -13.26 7.72
C SER A 141 7.28 -12.34 8.33
N GLU A 142 7.72 -11.28 9.00
CA GLU A 142 6.85 -10.23 9.55
C GLU A 142 7.44 -8.87 9.18
N ASP A 143 6.59 -7.90 8.88
CA ASP A 143 7.02 -6.52 8.72
C ASP A 143 7.63 -6.01 10.03
N TYR A 144 8.89 -5.59 9.97
CA TYR A 144 9.66 -5.10 11.12
C TYR A 144 8.97 -3.93 11.85
N ARG A 145 8.08 -3.18 11.19
CA ARG A 145 7.32 -2.10 11.81
C ARG A 145 6.41 -2.63 12.92
N TRP A 146 5.87 -3.84 12.81
CA TRP A 146 5.01 -4.41 13.85
C TRP A 146 5.75 -4.65 15.16
N GLN A 147 7.03 -5.05 15.11
CA GLN A 147 7.86 -5.17 16.31
C GLN A 147 8.01 -3.82 17.02
N ILE A 148 8.21 -2.75 16.25
CA ILE A 148 8.34 -1.39 16.79
C ILE A 148 7.01 -0.90 17.37
N VAL A 149 5.88 -1.13 16.68
CA VAL A 149 4.56 -0.76 17.19
C VAL A 149 4.24 -1.53 18.48
N ARG A 150 4.52 -2.85 18.53
CA ARG A 150 4.39 -3.67 19.75
C ARG A 150 5.23 -3.12 20.90
N SER A 151 6.47 -2.73 20.65
CA SER A 151 7.35 -2.16 21.70
C SER A 151 6.82 -0.87 22.32
N LYS A 152 5.95 -0.13 21.61
CA LYS A 152 5.32 1.10 22.10
C LYS A 152 3.99 0.88 22.82
N VAL A 153 3.38 -0.30 22.68
CA VAL A 153 2.10 -0.65 23.32
C VAL A 153 2.37 -1.75 24.35
N ASN A 154 2.68 -1.34 25.58
CA ASN A 154 3.11 -2.24 26.66
C ASN A 154 1.95 -3.05 27.31
N ASN A 155 0.82 -3.21 26.63
CA ASN A 155 -0.35 -3.93 27.14
C ASN A 155 -0.89 -4.89 26.07
N ARG A 156 -0.86 -6.19 26.37
CA ARG A 156 -1.31 -7.26 25.46
C ARG A 156 -2.78 -7.15 25.08
N PHE A 157 -3.65 -6.79 26.03
CA PHE A 157 -5.07 -6.64 25.76
C PHE A 157 -5.34 -5.46 24.83
N VAL A 158 -4.69 -4.32 25.07
CA VAL A 158 -4.78 -3.14 24.18
C VAL A 158 -4.25 -3.48 22.78
N PHE A 159 -3.14 -4.22 22.69
CA PHE A 159 -2.61 -4.65 21.39
C PHE A 159 -3.54 -5.64 20.68
N PHE A 160 -4.22 -6.51 21.42
CA PHE A 160 -5.23 -7.42 20.86
C PHE A 160 -6.45 -6.65 20.31
N ILE A 161 -6.97 -5.66 21.03
CA ILE A 161 -8.03 -4.78 20.51
C ILE A 161 -7.55 -4.02 19.28
N PHE A 162 -6.32 -3.50 19.30
CA PHE A 162 -5.71 -2.87 18.13
C PHE A 162 -5.58 -3.84 16.94
N ASN A 163 -5.25 -5.10 17.19
CA ASN A 163 -5.22 -6.14 16.17
C ASN A 163 -6.60 -6.37 15.55
N ILE A 164 -7.65 -6.53 16.37
CA ILE A 164 -9.02 -6.71 15.89
C ILE A 164 -9.45 -5.51 15.05
N VAL A 165 -9.40 -4.31 15.63
CA VAL A 165 -10.02 -3.11 15.05
C VAL A 165 -9.19 -2.59 13.87
N PHE A 166 -7.88 -2.39 14.06
CA PHE A 166 -7.05 -1.72 13.07
C PHE A 166 -6.36 -2.69 12.11
N ILE A 167 -5.61 -3.66 12.64
CA ILE A 167 -4.77 -4.54 11.81
C ILE A 167 -5.64 -5.46 10.95
N SER A 168 -6.67 -6.07 11.53
CA SER A 168 -7.48 -7.07 10.84
C SER A 168 -8.71 -6.46 10.16
N LEU A 169 -9.58 -5.78 10.91
CA LEU A 169 -10.83 -5.25 10.38
C LEU A 169 -10.62 -4.04 9.46
N THR A 170 -9.96 -2.98 9.95
CA THR A 170 -9.79 -1.74 9.17
C THR A 170 -8.98 -1.98 7.90
N GLN A 171 -7.88 -2.74 7.96
CA GLN A 171 -7.10 -3.05 6.75
C GLN A 171 -7.91 -3.88 5.75
N SER A 172 -8.65 -4.91 6.20
CA SER A 172 -9.47 -5.75 5.31
C SER A 172 -10.59 -4.96 4.64
N LEU A 173 -11.29 -4.11 5.41
CA LEU A 173 -12.34 -3.24 4.88
C LEU A 173 -11.77 -2.19 3.94
N LEU A 174 -10.61 -1.61 4.24
CA LEU A 174 -9.97 -0.64 3.37
C LEU A 174 -9.63 -1.23 2.00
N LEU A 175 -9.11 -2.47 1.95
CA LEU A 175 -8.80 -3.16 0.70
C LEU A 175 -10.05 -3.39 -0.17
N LEU A 176 -11.22 -3.58 0.44
CA LEU A 176 -12.49 -3.56 -0.27
C LEU A 176 -12.88 -2.13 -0.69
N LEU A 177 -12.83 -1.17 0.22
CA LEU A 177 -13.33 0.19 -0.01
C LEU A 177 -12.55 0.95 -1.10
N ILE A 178 -11.25 0.69 -1.29
CA ILE A 178 -10.50 1.26 -2.43
C ILE A 178 -11.00 0.74 -3.79
N THR A 179 -11.72 -0.39 -3.80
CA THR A 179 -12.34 -0.99 -4.99
C THR A 179 -13.84 -0.68 -5.12
N ALA A 180 -14.44 -0.03 -4.12
CA ALA A 180 -15.84 0.38 -4.15
C ALA A 180 -16.24 1.20 -5.38
N PRO A 181 -15.38 2.07 -5.96
CA PRO A 181 -15.66 2.70 -7.26
C PRO A 181 -16.11 1.73 -8.36
N THR A 182 -15.56 0.51 -8.42
CA THR A 182 -15.88 -0.51 -9.42
C THR A 182 -17.32 -1.02 -9.28
N TYR A 183 -17.87 -1.06 -8.07
CA TYR A 183 -19.28 -1.39 -7.86
C TYR A 183 -20.21 -0.36 -8.50
N ASN A 184 -19.88 0.93 -8.44
CA ASN A 184 -20.66 1.95 -9.15
C ASN A 184 -20.62 1.77 -10.68
N PHE A 185 -19.48 1.36 -11.25
CA PHE A 185 -19.41 1.01 -12.69
C PHE A 185 -20.35 -0.14 -13.05
N LEU A 186 -20.51 -1.12 -12.15
CA LEU A 186 -21.47 -2.20 -12.31
C LEU A 186 -22.90 -1.66 -12.29
N LEU A 187 -23.23 -0.75 -11.37
CA LEU A 187 -24.55 -0.11 -11.34
C LEU A 187 -24.82 0.73 -12.59
N LEU A 188 -23.82 1.49 -13.06
CA LEU A 188 -23.90 2.30 -14.28
C LEU A 188 -24.21 1.44 -15.51
N SER A 189 -23.74 0.19 -15.56
CA SER A 189 -24.04 -0.75 -16.67
C SER A 189 -25.52 -1.15 -16.79
N ARG A 190 -26.35 -0.80 -15.79
CA ARG A 190 -27.81 -1.03 -15.80
C ARG A 190 -28.57 0.06 -16.53
N LEU A 191 -27.99 1.24 -16.70
CA LEU A 191 -28.63 2.37 -17.34
C LEU A 191 -28.61 2.18 -18.86
N SER A 192 -29.78 2.16 -19.49
CA SER A 192 -29.94 1.81 -20.91
C SER A 192 -29.22 2.76 -21.87
N ASP A 193 -29.15 4.05 -21.52
CA ASP A 193 -28.53 5.09 -22.34
C ASP A 193 -27.03 5.25 -22.06
N HIS A 194 -26.48 4.51 -21.09
CA HIS A 194 -25.08 4.65 -20.69
C HIS A 194 -24.18 3.71 -21.47
N LYS A 195 -23.14 4.27 -22.09
CA LYS A 195 -22.15 3.46 -22.82
C LYS A 195 -21.24 2.73 -21.86
N SER A 196 -21.00 1.44 -22.11
CA SER A 196 -20.06 0.62 -21.34
C SER A 196 -18.64 1.17 -21.27
N PHE A 197 -18.20 1.88 -22.32
CA PHE A 197 -16.86 2.43 -22.43
C PHE A 197 -16.82 3.69 -23.30
N GLU A 198 -16.09 4.71 -22.85
CA GLU A 198 -15.98 6.03 -23.49
C GLU A 198 -14.55 6.60 -23.40
N VAL A 199 -14.32 7.75 -24.04
CA VAL A 199 -13.01 8.43 -24.03
C VAL A 199 -12.49 8.72 -22.61
N PRO A 200 -13.32 9.20 -21.65
CA PRO A 200 -12.86 9.36 -20.26
C PRO A 200 -12.30 8.07 -19.65
N ASP A 201 -12.92 6.92 -19.93
CA ASP A 201 -12.43 5.63 -19.44
C ASP A 201 -11.06 5.28 -20.00
N LEU A 202 -10.86 5.55 -21.29
CA LEU A 202 -9.55 5.40 -21.92
C LEU A 202 -8.52 6.31 -21.25
N VAL A 203 -8.85 7.57 -20.98
CA VAL A 203 -7.91 8.52 -20.35
C VAL A 203 -7.56 8.08 -18.93
N PHE A 204 -8.56 7.83 -18.07
CA PHE A 204 -8.31 7.42 -16.68
C PHE A 204 -7.58 6.08 -16.59
N SER A 205 -7.95 5.10 -17.41
CA SER A 205 -7.27 3.80 -17.46
C SER A 205 -5.79 3.93 -17.86
N ARG A 206 -5.47 4.82 -18.82
CA ARG A 206 -4.08 5.10 -19.23
C ARG A 206 -3.30 5.86 -18.17
N VAL A 207 -3.93 6.79 -17.45
CA VAL A 207 -3.31 7.49 -16.31
C VAL A 207 -2.98 6.50 -15.17
N ALA A 208 -3.91 5.61 -14.81
CA ALA A 208 -3.66 4.58 -13.81
C ALA A 208 -2.51 3.64 -14.23
N PHE A 209 -2.51 3.20 -15.49
CA PHE A 209 -1.44 2.37 -16.04
C PHE A 209 -0.08 3.09 -16.05
N PHE A 210 -0.06 4.39 -16.35
CA PHE A 210 1.14 5.21 -16.29
C PHE A 210 1.73 5.26 -14.87
N PHE A 211 0.90 5.41 -13.84
CA PHE A 211 1.38 5.34 -12.45
C PHE A 211 1.95 3.97 -12.08
N ILE A 212 1.35 2.87 -12.56
CA ILE A 212 1.91 1.51 -12.38
C ILE A 212 3.32 1.41 -12.98
N ILE A 213 3.55 2.00 -14.16
CA ILE A 213 4.87 2.02 -14.80
C ILE A 213 5.89 2.77 -13.94
N ILE A 214 5.55 3.97 -13.46
CA ILE A 214 6.46 4.73 -12.57
C ILE A 214 6.75 3.95 -11.30
N GLU A 215 5.73 3.34 -10.70
CA GLU A 215 5.87 2.54 -9.49
C GLU A 215 6.80 1.34 -9.70
N TYR A 216 6.68 0.62 -10.82
CA TYR A 216 7.58 -0.46 -11.20
C TYR A 216 9.05 -0.01 -11.25
N PHE A 217 9.33 1.14 -11.89
CA PHE A 217 10.69 1.69 -11.93
C PHE A 217 11.19 2.16 -10.56
N ALA A 218 10.32 2.77 -9.74
CA ALA A 218 10.65 3.20 -8.38
C ALA A 218 11.02 2.00 -7.50
N ASP A 219 10.23 0.92 -7.58
CA ASP A 219 10.48 -0.34 -6.89
C ASP A 219 11.80 -0.98 -7.35
N GLN A 220 12.07 -0.98 -8.67
CA GLN A 220 13.33 -1.53 -9.20
C GLN A 220 14.56 -0.74 -8.78
N GLN A 221 14.47 0.60 -8.74
CA GLN A 221 15.55 1.46 -8.24
C GLN A 221 15.86 1.14 -6.77
N GLN A 222 14.84 0.98 -5.93
CA GLN A 222 15.00 0.60 -4.53
C GLN A 222 15.58 -0.81 -4.39
N TRP A 223 15.09 -1.76 -5.18
CA TRP A 223 15.57 -3.15 -5.16
C TRP A 223 17.05 -3.25 -5.51
N ASN A 224 17.47 -2.62 -6.60
CA ASN A 224 18.87 -2.60 -7.05
C ASN A 224 19.78 -2.02 -5.96
N PHE A 225 19.39 -0.87 -5.38
CA PHE A 225 20.17 -0.22 -4.33
C PHE A 225 20.29 -1.10 -3.08
N GLN A 226 19.18 -1.65 -2.57
CA GLN A 226 19.22 -2.49 -1.36
C GLN A 226 19.97 -3.80 -1.59
N THR A 227 19.91 -4.35 -2.80
CA THR A 227 20.67 -5.55 -3.18
C THR A 227 22.16 -5.24 -3.23
N ALA A 228 22.58 -4.17 -3.90
CA ALA A 228 23.97 -3.72 -3.95
C ALA A 228 24.52 -3.46 -2.54
N LYS A 229 23.76 -2.72 -1.72
CA LYS A 229 24.11 -2.43 -0.34
C LYS A 229 24.29 -3.69 0.50
N ARG A 230 23.38 -4.67 0.42
CA ARG A 230 23.50 -5.93 1.18
C ARG A 230 24.76 -6.70 0.80
N ASN A 231 25.08 -6.78 -0.49
CA ASN A 231 26.30 -7.44 -0.96
C ASN A 231 27.56 -6.70 -0.49
N TYR A 232 27.57 -5.38 -0.58
CA TYR A 232 28.67 -4.55 -0.10
C TYR A 232 28.90 -4.73 1.41
N GLN A 233 27.83 -4.77 2.21
CA GLN A 233 27.93 -5.01 3.66
C GLN A 233 28.51 -6.38 4.02
N GLN A 234 28.35 -7.38 3.15
CA GLN A 234 28.87 -8.74 3.37
C GLN A 234 30.30 -8.93 2.86
N THR A 235 30.68 -8.23 1.78
CA THR A 235 31.91 -8.52 1.02
C THR A 235 32.89 -7.36 0.95
N ALA A 236 32.49 -6.16 1.40
CA ALA A 236 33.20 -4.89 1.21
C ALA A 236 33.54 -4.58 -0.27
N ARG A 237 32.83 -5.20 -1.22
CA ARG A 237 33.03 -5.01 -2.67
C ARG A 237 31.70 -4.72 -3.34
N ILE A 238 31.71 -3.82 -4.32
CA ILE A 238 30.55 -3.52 -5.16
C ILE A 238 30.44 -4.62 -6.22
N PRO A 239 29.28 -5.31 -6.33
CA PRO A 239 29.08 -6.33 -7.36
C PRO A 239 29.27 -5.75 -8.77
N ASP A 240 29.82 -6.53 -9.70
CA ASP A 240 30.18 -6.06 -11.04
C ASP A 240 29.03 -5.39 -11.79
N GLN A 241 27.82 -5.96 -11.71
CA GLN A 241 26.60 -5.41 -12.32
C GLN A 241 26.18 -4.02 -11.79
N TYR A 242 26.77 -3.56 -10.69
CA TYR A 242 26.50 -2.26 -10.08
C TYR A 242 27.70 -1.31 -10.12
N LYS A 243 28.85 -1.74 -10.66
CA LYS A 243 30.02 -0.87 -10.86
C LYS A 243 29.67 0.28 -11.80
N GLY A 244 30.14 1.49 -11.47
CA GLY A 244 29.84 2.72 -12.20
C GLY A 244 28.41 3.26 -12.01
N ARG A 245 27.54 2.52 -11.30
CA ARG A 245 26.20 3.00 -10.91
C ARG A 245 26.12 3.49 -9.47
N TYR A 246 26.88 2.85 -8.58
CA TYR A 246 26.98 3.22 -7.17
C TYR A 246 28.45 3.30 -6.76
N GLU A 247 28.75 4.28 -5.92
CA GLU A 247 30.04 4.40 -5.25
C GLU A 247 29.95 3.87 -3.80
N PRO A 248 31.09 3.56 -3.13
CA PRO A 248 31.09 3.13 -1.74
C PRO A 248 30.31 4.07 -0.81
N GLU A 249 30.48 5.39 -0.99
CA GLU A 249 29.81 6.42 -0.19
C GLU A 249 28.28 6.36 -0.35
N ASP A 250 27.78 5.97 -1.53
CA ASP A 250 26.34 5.80 -1.75
C ASP A 250 25.76 4.66 -0.93
N LEU A 251 26.48 3.54 -0.88
CA LEU A 251 26.04 2.33 -0.18
C LEU A 251 26.19 2.49 1.34
N GLU A 252 27.22 3.21 1.79
CA GLU A 252 27.46 3.57 3.19
C GLU A 252 26.39 4.53 3.73
N ARG A 253 25.98 5.54 2.94
CA ARG A 253 24.81 6.39 3.27
C ARG A 253 23.57 5.57 3.57
N GLY A 254 23.39 4.45 2.85
CA GLY A 254 22.46 3.40 3.22
C GLY A 254 21.02 3.56 2.73
N PHE A 255 20.72 4.60 1.93
CA PHE A 255 19.45 4.80 1.26
C PHE A 255 19.62 5.45 -0.12
N VAL A 256 18.66 5.18 -1.02
CA VAL A 256 18.63 5.71 -2.38
C VAL A 256 18.20 7.18 -2.38
N VAL A 257 18.85 7.98 -3.23
CA VAL A 257 18.57 9.43 -3.38
C VAL A 257 18.54 9.88 -4.85
N SER A 258 18.83 8.99 -5.79
CA SER A 258 18.93 9.27 -7.22
C SER A 258 17.73 8.73 -8.00
N GLY A 259 17.59 9.14 -9.27
CA GLY A 259 16.44 8.76 -10.10
C GLY A 259 15.13 9.32 -9.57
N LEU A 260 14.08 8.50 -9.48
CA LEU A 260 12.76 8.94 -8.99
C LEU A 260 12.82 9.36 -7.51
N TRP A 261 13.76 8.79 -6.76
CA TRP A 261 14.00 9.11 -5.35
C TRP A 261 14.59 10.52 -5.16
N SER A 262 15.15 11.13 -6.20
CA SER A 262 15.59 12.54 -6.14
C SER A 262 14.41 13.53 -6.19
N LEU A 263 13.27 13.11 -6.76
CA LEU A 263 12.07 13.92 -6.92
C LEU A 263 11.12 13.75 -5.73
N SER A 264 10.93 12.50 -5.29
CA SER A 264 10.05 12.16 -4.17
C SER A 264 10.77 11.17 -3.26
N ARG A 265 10.65 11.33 -1.94
CA ARG A 265 11.25 10.38 -0.99
C ARG A 265 10.55 9.03 -0.96
N HIS A 266 9.32 8.95 -1.47
CA HIS A 266 8.55 7.71 -1.58
C HIS A 266 7.79 7.71 -2.92
N PRO A 267 8.51 7.60 -4.05
CA PRO A 267 7.89 7.72 -5.37
C PRO A 267 6.94 6.56 -5.66
N ASN A 268 7.24 5.36 -5.16
CA ASN A 268 6.35 4.21 -5.25
C ASN A 268 5.06 4.42 -4.45
N PHE A 269 5.16 4.92 -3.21
CA PHE A 269 3.98 5.21 -2.38
C PHE A 269 3.13 6.37 -2.92
N LEU A 270 3.75 7.36 -3.58
CA LEU A 270 3.01 8.38 -4.31
C LEU A 270 2.17 7.73 -5.43
N CYS A 271 2.79 6.87 -6.24
CA CYS A 271 2.09 6.21 -7.35
C CYS A 271 0.99 5.28 -6.86
N GLU A 272 1.24 4.51 -5.80
CA GLU A 272 0.23 3.66 -5.17
C GLU A 272 -1.02 4.47 -4.78
N GLN A 273 -0.84 5.60 -4.09
CA GLN A 273 -1.95 6.51 -3.75
C GLN A 273 -2.62 7.10 -5.00
N ALA A 274 -1.83 7.46 -6.02
CA ALA A 274 -2.33 8.05 -7.25
C ALA A 274 -3.15 7.07 -8.11
N ILE A 275 -2.83 5.78 -8.12
CA ILE A 275 -3.58 4.73 -8.83
C ILE A 275 -5.01 4.64 -8.29
N TRP A 276 -5.15 4.51 -6.97
CA TRP A 276 -6.46 4.38 -6.34
C TRP A 276 -7.25 5.70 -6.35
N LEU A 277 -6.56 6.85 -6.26
CA LEU A 277 -7.18 8.15 -6.48
C LEU A 277 -7.68 8.31 -7.92
N THR A 278 -6.94 7.81 -8.91
CA THR A 278 -7.36 7.82 -10.31
C THR A 278 -8.64 7.00 -10.49
N LEU A 279 -8.74 5.82 -9.88
CA LEU A 279 -9.96 5.01 -9.92
C LEU A 279 -11.15 5.73 -9.25
N TYR A 280 -10.93 6.40 -8.12
CA TYR A 280 -11.96 7.21 -7.47
C TYR A 280 -12.42 8.37 -8.37
N LEU A 281 -11.49 9.14 -8.92
CA LEU A 281 -11.80 10.28 -9.80
C LEU A 281 -12.50 9.83 -11.09
N TRP A 282 -12.10 8.68 -11.62
CA TRP A 282 -12.76 8.05 -12.76
C TRP A 282 -14.23 7.74 -12.45
N ASN A 283 -14.50 7.11 -11.31
CA ASN A 283 -15.87 6.89 -10.84
C ASN A 283 -16.62 8.21 -10.63
N CYS A 284 -16.04 9.21 -9.96
CA CYS A 284 -16.68 10.51 -9.76
C CYS A 284 -17.10 11.17 -11.06
N TYR A 285 -16.25 11.10 -12.09
CA TYR A 285 -16.55 11.62 -13.41
C TYR A 285 -17.74 10.88 -14.03
N ARG A 286 -17.79 9.54 -13.93
CA ARG A 286 -18.83 8.71 -14.54
C ARG A 286 -20.16 8.73 -13.82
N THR A 287 -20.17 9.01 -12.52
CA THR A 287 -21.40 9.15 -11.72
C THR A 287 -21.85 10.60 -11.56
N GLU A 288 -21.11 11.57 -12.12
CA GLU A 288 -21.33 13.01 -11.97
C GLU A 288 -21.42 13.46 -10.49
N SER A 289 -20.70 12.76 -9.61
CA SER A 289 -20.74 12.98 -8.17
C SER A 289 -19.35 12.88 -7.56
N TYR A 290 -18.82 14.01 -7.10
CA TYR A 290 -17.44 14.14 -6.62
C TYR A 290 -17.27 13.89 -5.12
N VAL A 291 -18.36 13.94 -4.36
CA VAL A 291 -18.40 13.67 -2.92
C VAL A 291 -19.36 12.51 -2.69
N GLN A 292 -18.81 11.30 -2.59
CA GLN A 292 -19.58 10.07 -2.48
C GLN A 292 -18.90 9.06 -1.56
N TRP A 293 -19.66 8.08 -1.07
CA TRP A 293 -19.20 7.11 -0.06
C TRP A 293 -18.02 6.25 -0.51
N THR A 294 -17.87 6.01 -1.81
CA THR A 294 -16.72 5.28 -2.38
C THR A 294 -15.39 6.01 -2.15
N GLY A 295 -15.42 7.32 -1.84
CA GLY A 295 -14.26 8.13 -1.49
C GLY A 295 -13.65 7.79 -0.13
N ILE A 296 -14.39 7.10 0.74
CA ILE A 296 -13.89 6.64 2.05
C ILE A 296 -12.67 5.73 1.87
N GLY A 297 -12.67 4.89 0.82
CA GLY A 297 -11.54 4.00 0.51
C GLY A 297 -10.26 4.78 0.23
N VAL A 298 -10.27 5.67 -0.77
CA VAL A 298 -9.08 6.45 -1.11
C VAL A 298 -8.65 7.36 0.04
N LEU A 299 -9.59 7.97 0.77
CA LEU A 299 -9.26 8.79 1.94
C LEU A 299 -8.56 7.98 3.03
N GLY A 300 -9.09 6.78 3.34
CA GLY A 300 -8.48 5.85 4.29
C GLY A 300 -7.07 5.44 3.86
N LEU A 301 -6.87 5.16 2.57
CA LEU A 301 -5.55 4.84 2.01
C LEU A 301 -4.57 6.00 2.23
N LEU A 302 -4.94 7.23 1.84
CA LEU A 302 -4.10 8.42 2.02
C LEU A 302 -3.71 8.60 3.50
N LEU A 303 -4.65 8.42 4.43
CA LEU A 303 -4.41 8.56 5.88
C LEU A 303 -3.43 7.50 6.41
N ILE A 304 -3.58 6.24 5.99
CA ILE A 304 -2.64 5.18 6.37
C ILE A 304 -1.25 5.50 5.85
N PHE A 305 -1.11 5.92 4.59
CA PHE A 305 0.19 6.30 4.04
C PHE A 305 0.83 7.46 4.80
N GLN A 306 0.06 8.44 5.29
CA GLN A 306 0.62 9.47 6.19
C GLN A 306 1.20 8.87 7.47
N GLY A 307 0.47 7.96 8.13
CA GLY A 307 0.92 7.29 9.35
C GLY A 307 2.14 6.40 9.11
N SER A 308 2.06 5.51 8.12
CA SER A 308 3.11 4.57 7.75
C SER A 308 4.39 5.28 7.34
N VAL A 309 4.31 6.34 6.52
CA VAL A 309 5.51 7.06 6.09
C VAL A 309 6.14 7.83 7.25
N ARG A 310 5.36 8.45 8.13
CA ARG A 310 5.92 9.09 9.34
C ARG A 310 6.70 8.09 10.20
N LEU A 311 6.16 6.89 10.40
CA LEU A 311 6.84 5.83 11.12
C LEU A 311 8.13 5.40 10.41
N THR A 312 8.05 5.05 9.13
CA THR A 312 9.21 4.59 8.33
C THR A 312 10.31 5.63 8.24
N GLU A 313 9.96 6.91 8.04
CA GLU A 313 10.92 8.01 8.02
C GLU A 313 11.58 8.23 9.39
N SER A 314 10.83 8.10 10.49
CA SER A 314 11.40 8.21 11.85
C SER A 314 12.45 7.13 12.12
N ILE A 315 12.19 5.90 11.66
CA ILE A 315 13.10 4.78 11.79
C ILE A 315 14.35 5.02 10.94
N SER A 316 14.15 5.48 9.70
CA SER A 316 15.25 5.79 8.79
C SER A 316 16.13 6.93 9.30
N ALA A 317 15.53 7.98 9.86
CA ALA A 317 16.23 9.11 10.47
C ALA A 317 16.98 8.74 11.76
N GLY A 318 16.54 7.69 12.48
CA GLY A 318 17.28 7.13 13.61
C GLY A 318 18.48 6.28 13.18
N LYS A 319 18.39 5.63 12.01
CA LYS A 319 19.44 4.73 11.49
C LYS A 319 20.51 5.45 10.66
N TYR A 320 20.12 6.42 9.83
CA TYR A 320 21.03 7.06 8.87
C TYR A 320 21.16 8.57 9.18
N PRO A 321 22.34 9.04 9.60
CA PRO A 321 22.54 10.45 9.99
C PRO A 321 22.17 11.45 8.89
N GLU A 322 22.46 11.12 7.63
CA GLU A 322 22.21 11.98 6.46
C GLU A 322 20.73 12.03 6.03
N TYR A 323 19.88 11.14 6.56
CA TYR A 323 18.48 11.08 6.13
C TYR A 323 17.70 12.35 6.45
N LYS A 324 18.07 13.05 7.53
CA LYS A 324 17.47 14.36 7.89
C LYS A 324 17.77 15.42 6.82
N GLU A 325 18.96 15.39 6.23
CA GLU A 325 19.32 16.31 5.14
C GLU A 325 18.53 15.99 3.88
N TYR A 326 18.35 14.71 3.57
CA TYR A 326 17.50 14.25 2.49
C TYR A 326 16.03 14.68 2.68
N GLN A 327 15.50 14.58 3.89
CA GLN A 327 14.15 15.06 4.24
C GLN A 327 13.97 16.57 4.06
N ALA A 328 15.04 17.35 4.24
CA ALA A 328 15.00 18.80 4.03
C ALA A 328 14.92 19.15 2.54
N ARG A 329 15.64 18.42 1.67
CA ARG A 329 15.80 18.72 0.25
C ARG A 329 14.70 18.15 -0.63
N VAL A 330 14.36 16.87 -0.46
CA VAL A 330 13.42 16.16 -1.34
C VAL A 330 12.06 16.10 -0.67
N GLY A 331 10.96 16.32 -1.40
CA GLY A 331 9.62 16.24 -0.82
C GLY A 331 9.16 14.81 -0.52
N ARG A 332 8.26 14.63 0.46
CA ARG A 332 7.79 13.29 0.86
C ARG A 332 7.11 12.54 -0.29
N PHE A 333 6.17 13.23 -0.95
CA PHE A 333 5.39 12.70 -2.07
C PHE A 333 5.50 13.65 -3.28
N ILE A 334 5.27 14.95 -3.07
CA ILE A 334 5.35 15.97 -4.12
C ILE A 334 6.78 16.54 -4.17
N PRO A 335 7.38 16.70 -5.38
CA PRO A 335 8.71 17.29 -5.52
C PRO A 335 8.84 18.69 -4.94
N ARG A 336 10.02 18.96 -4.38
CA ARG A 336 10.40 20.28 -3.86
C ARG A 336 11.53 20.84 -4.71
N PHE A 337 11.20 21.79 -5.57
CA PHE A 337 12.19 22.37 -6.48
C PHE A 337 13.09 23.44 -5.84
N SER A 338 12.85 23.85 -4.59
CA SER A 338 13.42 25.12 -4.08
C SER A 338 13.96 25.10 -2.63
N VAL A 339 14.46 23.99 -2.10
CA VAL A 339 14.98 23.99 -0.71
C VAL A 339 16.50 23.79 -0.64
N LYS A 340 17.22 24.88 -0.30
CA LYS A 340 18.61 24.80 0.19
C LYS A 340 18.62 24.33 1.65
N PRO A 341 19.52 23.42 2.06
CA PRO A 341 19.56 22.89 3.42
C PRO A 341 19.88 23.99 4.44
N LYS A 342 19.11 24.07 5.54
CA LYS A 342 19.49 24.87 6.72
C LYS A 342 20.49 24.06 7.55
N TYR A 343 21.73 24.54 7.62
CA TYR A 343 22.82 23.90 8.34
C TYR A 343 22.78 24.21 9.84
N LYS A 344 23.01 23.19 10.69
CA LYS A 344 23.68 23.35 11.99
C LYS A 344 24.88 22.41 11.99
N SER A 345 26.08 22.94 11.79
CA SER A 345 27.33 22.20 11.95
C SER A 345 27.39 21.60 13.35
N SER A 346 27.45 20.28 13.46
CA SER A 346 28.05 19.64 14.64
C SER A 346 29.45 19.07 14.33
N LYS A 347 29.88 19.08 13.06
CA LYS A 347 31.16 18.46 12.65
C LYS A 347 32.42 19.27 13.00
N LYS A 348 32.33 20.50 13.53
CA LYS A 348 33.52 21.30 13.87
C LYS A 348 34.12 21.02 15.26
N LYS A 349 33.45 20.26 16.14
CA LYS A 349 33.97 19.97 17.50
C LYS A 349 34.92 18.77 17.58
N ALA A 350 34.81 17.79 16.68
CA ALA A 350 35.66 16.60 16.72
C ALA A 350 37.07 16.81 16.11
N ARG A 351 37.21 17.75 15.17
CA ARG A 351 38.49 17.99 14.47
C ARG A 351 39.44 18.93 15.20
N LYS A 352 38.98 19.67 16.22
CA LYS A 352 39.84 20.52 17.07
C LYS A 352 40.44 19.79 18.27
N ALA A 353 39.84 18.68 18.71
CA ALA A 353 40.32 17.94 19.88
C ALA A 353 41.50 16.99 19.57
N VAL A 354 41.85 16.79 18.29
CA VAL A 354 42.92 15.87 17.87
C VAL A 354 44.20 16.62 17.42
N THR A 355 44.16 17.96 17.33
CA THR A 355 45.28 18.77 16.81
C THR A 355 46.03 19.55 17.90
N GLU A 356 45.66 19.42 19.17
CA GLU A 356 46.40 19.98 20.30
C GLU A 356 47.08 18.84 21.08
N GLN A 357 48.08 18.23 20.46
CA GLN A 357 49.19 17.60 21.18
C GLN A 357 50.45 18.39 20.80
N PRO A 358 51.18 19.02 21.73
CA PRO A 358 52.48 19.58 21.41
C PRO A 358 53.54 18.47 21.48
N GLU A 359 54.18 18.20 20.35
CA GLU A 359 55.45 17.49 20.29
C GLU A 359 56.60 18.41 20.72
N SER A 360 57.48 17.82 21.54
CA SER A 360 58.90 18.12 21.74
C SER A 360 59.33 19.43 22.39
N GLU A 361 59.94 19.31 23.58
CA GLU A 361 61.23 19.92 23.89
C GLU A 361 62.09 18.90 24.64
N GLN A 362 63.06 18.32 23.93
CA GLN A 362 64.25 17.72 24.52
C GLN A 362 65.32 18.82 24.55
N THR A 363 65.83 19.15 25.73
CA THR A 363 67.16 19.74 25.86
C THR A 363 67.76 19.35 27.20
N HIS A 364 68.99 18.85 27.13
CA HIS A 364 69.87 18.50 28.23
C HIS A 364 70.20 19.72 29.12
N GLU A 365 70.23 19.57 30.45
CA GLU A 365 71.39 19.95 31.28
C GLU A 365 71.31 19.46 32.74
N ALA A 366 72.35 18.71 33.09
CA ALA A 366 73.10 18.62 34.35
C ALA A 366 72.53 19.15 35.70
N ASP A 367 72.48 18.21 36.66
CA ASP A 367 73.18 18.26 37.97
C ASP A 367 72.52 18.92 39.21
N LYS A 368 72.73 18.21 40.34
CA LYS A 368 72.65 18.60 41.78
C LYS A 368 71.34 18.55 42.59
N LYS A 369 71.36 17.56 43.50
CA LYS A 369 71.23 17.62 44.98
C LYS A 369 69.84 17.50 45.67
N SER A 370 69.80 16.48 46.55
CA SER A 370 69.17 16.37 47.90
C SER A 370 67.71 16.79 48.07
N GLN A 371 66.80 15.98 48.63
CA GLN A 371 66.86 15.17 49.85
C GLN A 371 65.87 14.01 49.74
#